data_AF-A0A3S4UKZ0-F1
#
_entry.id   AF-A0A3S4UKZ0-F1
#
_cell.length_a   1.000
_cell.length_b   1.000
_cell.length_c   1.000
_cell.angle_alpha   90.00
_cell.angle_beta   90.00
_cell.angle_gamma   90.00
#
_symmetry.space_group_name_H-M   'P 1'
#
loop_
_entity.id
_entity.type
_entity.pdbx_description
1 polymer ?
#
loop_
_entity_poly.entity_id
_entity_poly.type
_entity_poly.pdbx_seq_one_letter_code
_entity_poly.pdbx_strand_id
1 'polypeptide(L)'
;MAELNKAQIVNAGDGKNSHPSQAILDVMTIIEHKKNLSQLKVAIIGDVLHSRVANSLQAIFSLIGLGELILVAPTLWAPEKSHFGDISHSLIEGVKDADVIICLRVQKERLLENEQMDLEEYIKKYRLSEEILAYAKPDVMVMHPGPMNRGLEITSEIADGPHSHILSQVQNGVFARMAIIHYLLS
;
A
#
# COMPACT_ATOMS: atom_id res chain seq x y z
N MET A 1 27.62 5.35 -5.96
CA MET A 1 27.63 3.89 -6.14
C MET A 1 28.68 3.38 -7.14
N ALA A 2 29.46 4.23 -7.81
CA ALA A 2 30.39 3.82 -8.88
C ALA A 2 31.61 2.99 -8.44
N GLU A 3 31.78 2.69 -7.14
CA GLU A 3 32.91 1.88 -6.62
C GLU A 3 32.45 0.68 -5.75
N LEU A 4 31.33 0.03 -6.09
CA LEU A 4 30.81 -1.16 -5.39
C LEU A 4 30.89 -2.43 -6.26
N ASN A 5 31.94 -2.58 -7.06
CA ASN A 5 32.05 -3.60 -8.12
C ASN A 5 32.07 -5.08 -7.65
N LYS A 6 31.87 -5.40 -6.36
CA LYS A 6 31.77 -6.78 -5.86
C LYS A 6 30.66 -7.03 -4.83
N ALA A 7 29.89 -6.02 -4.42
CA ALA A 7 28.86 -6.17 -3.40
C ALA A 7 27.46 -6.16 -4.03
N GLN A 8 26.61 -7.10 -3.62
CA GLN A 8 25.19 -7.08 -3.95
C GLN A 8 24.50 -6.00 -3.10
N ILE A 9 23.70 -5.14 -3.73
CA ILE A 9 23.02 -4.02 -3.07
C ILE A 9 21.52 -4.30 -3.02
N VAL A 10 20.96 -4.33 -1.82
CA VAL A 10 19.50 -4.44 -1.61
C VAL A 10 18.96 -3.05 -1.27
N ASN A 11 18.06 -2.54 -2.10
CA ASN A 11 17.39 -1.28 -1.81
C ASN A 11 16.36 -1.46 -0.67
N ALA A 12 16.68 -0.91 0.51
CA ALA A 12 15.78 -0.87 1.67
C ALA A 12 14.77 0.31 1.61
N GLY A 13 14.84 1.14 0.56
CA GLY A 13 13.97 2.30 0.34
C GLY A 13 14.78 3.49 -0.16
N ASP A 14 14.52 3.97 -1.38
CA ASP A 14 15.15 5.18 -1.93
C ASP A 14 14.12 6.30 -2.09
N GLY A 15 14.17 7.30 -1.20
CA GLY A 15 13.34 8.50 -1.26
C GLY A 15 11.85 8.19 -1.45
N LYS A 16 11.27 8.74 -2.53
CA LYS A 16 9.90 8.45 -3.00
C LYS A 16 9.87 7.39 -4.14
N ASN A 17 11.03 6.91 -4.58
CA ASN A 17 11.17 6.12 -5.80
C ASN A 17 10.75 4.66 -5.60
N SER A 18 11.37 3.94 -4.68
CA SER A 18 11.09 2.51 -4.54
C SER A 18 11.38 1.95 -3.16
N HIS A 19 10.68 0.88 -2.82
CA HIS A 19 10.87 0.05 -1.63
C HIS A 19 10.55 -1.42 -1.98
N PRO A 20 11.42 -2.09 -2.77
CA PRO A 20 11.11 -3.40 -3.36
C PRO A 20 10.86 -4.50 -2.32
N SER A 21 11.59 -4.50 -1.21
CA SER A 21 11.37 -5.48 -0.13
C SER A 21 9.99 -5.34 0.54
N GLN A 22 9.42 -4.14 0.59
CA GLN A 22 8.05 -3.94 1.07
C GLN A 22 7.03 -4.46 0.06
N ALA A 23 7.21 -4.18 -1.23
CA ALA A 23 6.31 -4.71 -2.25
C ALA A 23 6.32 -6.25 -2.29
N ILE A 24 7.49 -6.88 -2.12
CA ILE A 24 7.61 -8.35 -2.08
C ILE A 24 6.91 -8.93 -0.85
N LEU A 25 7.09 -8.35 0.34
CA LEU A 25 6.43 -8.87 1.55
C LEU A 25 4.91 -8.65 1.50
N ASP A 26 4.45 -7.57 0.88
CA ASP A 26 3.03 -7.29 0.70
C ASP A 26 2.40 -8.32 -0.23
N VAL A 27 3.04 -8.59 -1.38
CA VAL A 27 2.59 -9.65 -2.31
C VAL A 27 2.59 -11.02 -1.63
N MET A 28 3.65 -11.36 -0.88
CA MET A 28 3.72 -12.60 -0.10
C MET A 28 2.51 -12.73 0.84
N THR A 29 2.19 -11.66 1.56
CA THR A 29 1.05 -11.65 2.49
C THR A 29 -0.27 -11.84 1.75
N ILE A 30 -0.45 -11.21 0.59
CA ILE A 30 -1.66 -11.37 -0.23
C ILE A 30 -1.80 -12.82 -0.71
N ILE A 31 -0.76 -13.41 -1.32
CA ILE A 31 -0.87 -14.75 -1.95
C ILE A 31 -1.06 -15.88 -0.94
N GLU A 32 -0.61 -15.72 0.31
CA GLU A 32 -0.86 -16.67 1.40
C GLU A 32 -2.35 -16.79 1.74
N HIS A 33 -3.13 -15.73 1.49
CA HIS A 33 -4.55 -15.65 1.84
C HIS A 33 -5.46 -15.67 0.60
N LYS A 34 -4.99 -15.15 -0.54
CA LYS A 34 -5.73 -14.97 -1.79
C LYS A 34 -4.92 -15.54 -2.96
N LYS A 35 -5.24 -16.77 -3.38
CA LYS A 35 -4.41 -17.56 -4.29
C LYS A 35 -4.36 -17.06 -5.75
N ASN A 36 -5.37 -16.34 -6.23
CA ASN A 36 -5.50 -16.01 -7.64
C ASN A 36 -5.45 -14.49 -7.88
N LEU A 37 -4.23 -13.93 -7.96
CA LEU A 37 -3.98 -12.49 -8.14
C LEU A 37 -4.70 -11.90 -9.36
N SER A 38 -4.82 -12.63 -10.46
CA SER A 38 -5.46 -12.13 -11.70
C SER A 38 -6.97 -11.90 -11.57
N GLN A 39 -7.57 -12.35 -10.46
CA GLN A 39 -8.99 -12.15 -10.15
C GLN A 39 -9.21 -11.16 -8.99
N LEU A 40 -8.13 -10.65 -8.39
CA LEU A 40 -8.24 -9.75 -7.25
C LEU A 40 -8.36 -8.30 -7.70
N LYS A 41 -9.21 -7.58 -6.98
CA LYS A 41 -9.20 -6.11 -6.94
C LYS A 41 -8.44 -5.63 -5.70
N VAL A 42 -7.41 -4.82 -5.91
CA VAL A 42 -6.64 -4.17 -4.84
C VAL A 42 -6.91 -2.67 -4.88
N ALA A 43 -7.26 -2.08 -3.73
CA ALA A 43 -7.36 -0.64 -3.56
C ALA A 43 -6.20 -0.12 -2.71
N ILE A 44 -5.46 0.90 -3.17
CA ILE A 44 -4.43 1.59 -2.39
C ILE A 44 -4.93 2.98 -2.05
N ILE A 45 -5.02 3.33 -0.76
CA ILE A 45 -5.63 4.58 -0.29
C ILE A 45 -4.57 5.50 0.33
N GLY A 46 -4.47 6.75 -0.14
CA GLY A 46 -3.71 7.82 0.54
C GLY A 46 -2.82 8.66 -0.36
N ASP A 47 -1.65 9.05 0.13
CA ASP A 47 -0.65 9.84 -0.61
C ASP A 47 0.08 8.97 -1.66
N VAL A 48 -0.58 8.72 -2.80
CA VAL A 48 -0.05 7.88 -3.88
C VAL A 48 1.10 8.58 -4.61
N LEU A 49 0.97 9.88 -4.87
CA LEU A 49 1.95 10.70 -5.57
C LEU A 49 3.34 10.60 -4.94
N HIS A 50 3.43 10.50 -3.61
CA HIS A 50 4.71 10.48 -2.91
C HIS A 50 5.06 9.15 -2.24
N SER A 51 4.25 8.11 -2.43
CA SER A 51 4.47 6.83 -1.77
C SER A 51 5.35 5.91 -2.60
N ARG A 52 6.59 5.71 -2.12
CA ARG A 52 7.49 4.67 -2.64
C ARG A 52 6.89 3.26 -2.56
N VAL A 53 6.00 3.02 -1.60
CA VAL A 53 5.30 1.73 -1.44
C VAL A 53 4.27 1.58 -2.56
N ALA A 54 3.43 2.58 -2.79
CA ALA A 54 2.46 2.56 -3.88
C ALA A 54 3.14 2.44 -5.25
N ASN A 55 4.26 3.14 -5.46
CA ASN A 55 5.04 3.04 -6.69
C ASN A 55 5.60 1.62 -6.90
N SER A 56 6.14 1.00 -5.83
CA SER A 56 6.69 -0.36 -5.93
C SER A 56 5.60 -1.42 -6.09
N LEU A 57 4.43 -1.20 -5.48
CA LEU A 57 3.26 -2.07 -5.62
C LEU A 57 2.70 -2.03 -7.04
N GLN A 58 2.57 -0.85 -7.65
CA GLN A 58 2.19 -0.74 -9.08
C GLN A 58 3.14 -1.56 -9.97
N ALA A 59 4.46 -1.40 -9.77
CA ALA A 59 5.47 -2.12 -10.55
C ALA A 59 5.38 -3.64 -10.38
N ILE A 60 5.31 -4.15 -9.15
CA ILE A 60 5.24 -5.60 -8.91
C ILE A 60 3.90 -6.18 -9.35
N PHE A 61 2.78 -5.49 -9.15
CA PHE A 61 1.45 -5.96 -9.56
C PHE A 61 1.30 -6.05 -11.08
N SER A 62 1.88 -5.09 -11.80
CA SER A 62 1.98 -5.15 -13.26
C SER A 62 2.78 -6.38 -13.71
N LEU A 63 3.90 -6.66 -13.05
CA LEU A 63 4.78 -7.78 -13.39
C LEU A 63 4.14 -9.15 -13.11
N ILE A 64 3.42 -9.29 -12.00
CA ILE A 64 2.85 -10.58 -11.55
C ILE A 64 1.41 -10.82 -12.04
N GLY A 65 0.83 -9.87 -12.77
CA GLY A 65 -0.50 -10.00 -13.36
C GLY A 65 -1.65 -9.90 -12.36
N LEU A 66 -1.69 -8.81 -11.59
CA LEU A 66 -2.87 -8.48 -10.77
C LEU A 66 -4.08 -8.18 -11.67
N GLY A 67 -5.28 -8.59 -11.24
CA GLY A 67 -6.53 -8.37 -11.97
C GLY A 67 -6.90 -6.90 -12.11
N GLU A 68 -7.10 -6.22 -10.99
CA GLU A 68 -7.48 -4.81 -10.94
C GLU A 68 -6.75 -4.08 -9.81
N LEU A 69 -6.17 -2.92 -10.11
CA LEU A 69 -5.58 -2.02 -9.13
C LEU A 69 -6.27 -0.66 -9.21
N ILE A 70 -6.79 -0.18 -8.08
CA ILE A 70 -7.33 1.18 -7.94
C ILE A 70 -6.48 1.97 -6.95
N LEU A 71 -5.97 3.11 -7.40
CA LEU A 71 -5.23 4.08 -6.61
C LEU A 71 -6.21 5.17 -6.15
N VAL A 72 -6.60 5.12 -4.89
CA VAL A 72 -7.55 6.04 -4.26
C VAL A 72 -6.80 7.18 -3.59
N ALA A 73 -6.90 8.38 -4.15
CA ALA A 73 -6.19 9.53 -3.62
C ALA A 73 -6.98 10.85 -3.80
N PRO A 74 -6.85 11.79 -2.85
CA PRO A 74 -7.20 13.19 -3.11
C PRO A 74 -6.48 13.70 -4.36
N THR A 75 -7.05 14.68 -5.06
CA THR A 75 -6.45 15.26 -6.28
C THR A 75 -5.01 15.74 -6.06
N LEU A 76 -4.72 16.35 -4.89
CA LEU A 76 -3.36 16.82 -4.54
C LEU A 76 -2.33 15.68 -4.44
N TRP A 77 -2.80 14.47 -4.15
CA TRP A 77 -1.99 13.29 -3.86
C TRP A 77 -2.12 12.20 -4.93
N ALA A 78 -2.83 12.50 -6.01
CA ALA A 78 -2.93 11.65 -7.17
C ALA A 78 -1.79 11.98 -8.16
N PRO A 79 -1.09 10.99 -8.69
CA PRO A 79 -0.18 11.24 -9.80
C PRO A 79 -0.95 11.61 -11.07
N GLU A 80 -0.35 12.40 -11.97
CA GLU A 80 -0.98 12.69 -13.27
C GLU A 80 -1.21 11.43 -14.10
N LYS A 81 -0.33 10.44 -13.94
CA LYS A 81 -0.39 9.13 -14.59
C LYS A 81 0.06 8.04 -13.63
N SER A 82 -0.72 6.98 -13.55
CA SER A 82 -0.28 5.69 -13.02
C SER A 82 0.45 4.92 -14.12
N HIS A 83 1.43 4.10 -13.74
CA HIS A 83 2.05 3.15 -14.69
C HIS A 83 1.39 1.77 -14.61
N PHE A 84 0.53 1.55 -13.62
CA PHE A 84 -0.37 0.41 -13.52
C PHE A 84 -1.56 0.76 -12.61
N GLY A 85 -2.76 0.29 -12.96
CA GLY A 85 -3.99 0.58 -12.22
C GLY A 85 -4.64 1.93 -12.56
N ASP A 86 -5.91 2.07 -12.19
CA ASP A 86 -6.69 3.30 -12.40
C ASP A 86 -6.67 4.20 -11.18
N ILE A 87 -6.84 5.50 -11.38
CA ILE A 87 -6.89 6.49 -10.30
C ILE A 87 -8.35 6.84 -10.00
N SER A 88 -8.72 6.77 -8.72
CA SER A 88 -10.03 7.21 -8.23
C SER A 88 -9.85 8.30 -7.17
N HIS A 89 -10.72 9.30 -7.23
CA HIS A 89 -10.83 10.32 -6.18
C HIS A 89 -11.95 10.02 -5.18
N SER A 90 -12.75 8.98 -5.43
CA SER A 90 -13.82 8.54 -4.53
C SER A 90 -13.38 7.33 -3.74
N LEU A 91 -13.38 7.44 -2.41
CA LEU A 91 -13.05 6.35 -1.52
C LEU A 91 -13.99 5.15 -1.74
N ILE A 92 -15.30 5.39 -1.72
CA ILE A 92 -16.32 4.35 -1.85
C ILE A 92 -16.18 3.62 -3.19
N GLU A 93 -16.08 4.34 -4.31
CA GLU A 93 -15.93 3.69 -5.63
C GLU A 93 -14.62 2.89 -5.73
N GLY A 94 -13.56 3.39 -5.09
CA GLY A 94 -12.27 2.71 -5.07
C GLY A 94 -12.27 1.40 -4.29
N VAL A 95 -12.89 1.40 -3.10
CA VAL A 95 -12.93 0.20 -2.24
C VAL A 95 -14.05 -0.78 -2.60
N LYS A 96 -15.01 -0.36 -3.41
CA LYS A 96 -16.16 -1.18 -3.79
C LYS A 96 -15.70 -2.51 -4.38
N ASP A 97 -16.17 -3.61 -3.81
CA ASP A 97 -15.83 -4.98 -4.20
C ASP A 97 -14.32 -5.32 -4.13
N ALA A 98 -13.52 -4.55 -3.40
CA ALA A 98 -12.09 -4.83 -3.23
C ALA A 98 -11.85 -6.13 -2.43
N ASP A 99 -10.88 -6.92 -2.89
CA ASP A 99 -10.37 -8.10 -2.17
C ASP A 99 -9.29 -7.71 -1.15
N VAL A 100 -8.53 -6.66 -1.44
CA VAL A 100 -7.46 -6.14 -0.59
C VAL A 100 -7.52 -4.62 -0.57
N ILE A 101 -7.42 -4.03 0.61
CA ILE A 101 -7.28 -2.59 0.83
C ILE A 101 -5.96 -2.32 1.52
N ILE A 102 -5.13 -1.48 0.93
CA ILE A 102 -3.83 -1.06 1.45
C ILE A 102 -3.91 0.43 1.79
N CYS A 103 -3.95 0.76 3.08
CA CYS A 103 -3.86 2.14 3.53
C CYS A 103 -2.41 2.60 3.59
N LEU A 104 -2.15 3.82 3.12
CA LEU A 104 -0.86 4.47 3.19
C LEU A 104 -0.83 5.46 4.36
N ARG A 105 0.33 5.55 5.01
CA ARG A 105 0.56 6.53 6.07
C ARG A 105 0.47 7.94 5.49
N VAL A 106 -0.35 8.79 6.11
CA VAL A 106 -0.31 10.24 5.87
C VAL A 106 0.85 10.86 6.63
N GLN A 107 1.65 11.66 5.92
CA GLN A 107 2.78 12.39 6.50
C GLN A 107 2.31 13.80 6.91
N LYS A 108 1.90 13.96 8.16
CA LYS A 108 1.43 15.24 8.74
C LYS A 108 2.47 16.34 8.60
N GLU A 109 3.74 15.97 8.69
CA GLU A 109 4.88 16.84 8.51
C GLU A 109 4.89 17.53 7.13
N ARG A 110 4.41 16.88 6.07
CA ARG A 110 4.36 17.47 4.72
C ARG A 110 3.18 18.42 4.54
N LEU A 111 2.05 18.09 5.17
CA LEU A 111 0.84 18.91 5.19
C LEU A 111 1.11 20.28 5.82
N LEU A 112 1.85 20.31 6.92
CA LEU A 112 2.13 21.55 7.64
C LEU A 112 3.07 22.50 6.89
N GLU A 113 3.93 21.96 6.02
CA GLU A 113 5.00 22.75 5.37
C GLU A 113 4.65 23.22 3.96
N ASN A 114 3.94 22.41 3.15
CA ASN A 114 3.87 22.64 1.69
C ASN A 114 2.50 22.37 1.04
N GLU A 115 1.55 21.78 1.76
CA GLU A 115 0.30 21.29 1.17
C GLU A 115 -0.90 21.79 1.98
N GLN A 116 -1.70 22.71 1.44
CA GLN A 116 -2.90 23.28 2.10
C GLN A 116 -4.08 22.30 2.19
N MET A 117 -3.83 21.02 2.47
CA MET A 117 -4.89 20.03 2.69
C MET A 117 -5.28 20.01 4.17
N ASP A 118 -6.58 20.21 4.42
CA ASP A 118 -7.15 20.08 5.75
C ASP A 118 -7.19 18.60 6.17
N LEU A 119 -6.57 18.33 7.31
CA LEU A 119 -6.50 17.01 7.90
C LEU A 119 -7.90 16.48 8.27
N GLU A 120 -8.80 17.34 8.73
CA GLU A 120 -10.17 16.95 9.07
C GLU A 120 -10.95 16.57 7.80
N GLU A 121 -10.73 17.30 6.70
CA GLU A 121 -11.30 16.97 5.41
C GLU A 121 -10.80 15.62 4.89
N TYR A 122 -9.49 15.36 5.01
CA TYR A 122 -8.92 14.06 4.65
C TYR A 122 -9.54 12.93 5.49
N ILE A 123 -9.62 13.09 6.81
CA ILE A 123 -10.25 12.12 7.69
C ILE A 123 -11.70 11.83 7.27
N LYS A 124 -12.47 12.88 6.95
CA LYS A 124 -13.87 12.72 6.57
C LYS A 124 -14.05 12.01 5.23
N LYS A 125 -13.14 12.22 4.28
CA LYS A 125 -13.30 11.73 2.89
C LYS A 125 -12.55 10.43 2.59
N TYR A 126 -11.42 10.18 3.26
CA TYR A 126 -10.46 9.14 2.86
C TYR A 126 -10.08 8.18 3.98
N ARG A 127 -10.53 8.38 5.23
CA ARG A 127 -10.24 7.45 6.34
C ARG A 127 -10.92 6.11 6.12
N LEU A 128 -10.16 5.02 6.25
CA LEU A 128 -10.72 3.67 6.29
C LEU A 128 -11.38 3.41 7.66
N SER A 129 -12.69 3.15 7.62
CA SER A 129 -13.55 2.87 8.76
C SER A 129 -14.46 1.68 8.46
N GLU A 130 -15.18 1.16 9.46
CA GLU A 130 -16.13 0.05 9.27
C GLU A 130 -17.21 0.37 8.22
N GLU A 131 -17.72 1.60 8.18
CA GLU A 131 -18.69 2.05 7.18
C GLU A 131 -18.14 1.93 5.76
N ILE A 132 -16.88 2.32 5.57
CA ILE A 132 -16.19 2.22 4.28
C ILE A 132 -15.88 0.75 3.94
N LEU A 133 -15.47 -0.03 4.94
CA LEU A 133 -15.15 -1.45 4.75
C LEU A 133 -16.38 -2.25 4.28
N ALA A 134 -17.59 -1.85 4.66
CA ALA A 134 -18.84 -2.49 4.25
C ALA A 134 -19.09 -2.46 2.73
N TYR A 135 -18.39 -1.60 1.97
CA TYR A 135 -18.45 -1.58 0.51
C TYR A 135 -17.49 -2.58 -0.15
N ALA A 136 -16.49 -3.08 0.58
CA ALA A 136 -15.57 -4.09 0.11
C ALA A 136 -16.19 -5.50 0.19
N LYS A 137 -15.45 -6.51 -0.29
CA LYS A 137 -15.92 -7.90 -0.17
C LYS A 137 -15.97 -8.34 1.30
N PRO A 138 -16.88 -9.28 1.66
CA PRO A 138 -17.00 -9.76 3.03
C PRO A 138 -15.72 -10.41 3.59
N ASP A 139 -14.82 -10.89 2.73
CA ASP A 139 -13.54 -11.50 3.10
C ASP A 139 -12.34 -10.59 2.73
N VAL A 140 -12.56 -9.27 2.69
CA VAL A 140 -11.52 -8.28 2.38
C VAL A 140 -10.33 -8.40 3.35
N MET A 141 -9.14 -8.20 2.80
CA MET A 141 -7.91 -8.03 3.59
C MET A 141 -7.57 -6.56 3.74
N VAL A 142 -7.23 -6.13 4.94
CA VAL A 142 -6.72 -4.78 5.22
C VAL A 142 -5.24 -4.84 5.57
N MET A 143 -4.45 -4.02 4.89
CA MET A 143 -2.99 -3.96 4.98
C MET A 143 -2.52 -2.52 5.16
N HIS A 144 -1.37 -2.35 5.79
CA HIS A 144 -0.73 -1.04 5.98
C HIS A 144 0.78 -1.22 6.21
N PRO A 145 1.67 -0.54 5.46
CA PRO A 145 3.12 -0.75 5.55
C PRO A 145 3.75 -0.21 6.86
N GLY A 146 3.03 0.66 7.56
CA GLY A 146 3.41 1.19 8.87
C GLY A 146 4.47 2.31 8.80
N PRO A 147 4.71 3.02 9.91
CA PRO A 147 3.83 3.08 11.10
C PRO A 147 2.48 3.72 10.76
N MET A 148 1.43 3.36 11.48
CA MET A 148 0.06 3.86 11.27
C MET A 148 -0.24 5.08 12.15
N ASN A 149 -0.95 6.06 11.61
CA ASN A 149 -1.66 7.07 12.40
C ASN A 149 -3.12 6.63 12.59
N ARG A 150 -3.39 6.03 13.76
CA ARG A 150 -4.75 5.63 14.14
C ARG A 150 -5.66 6.85 14.25
N GLY A 151 -6.90 6.70 13.79
CA GLY A 151 -7.92 7.75 13.72
C GLY A 151 -7.77 8.69 12.52
N LEU A 152 -6.67 8.57 11.75
CA LEU A 152 -6.37 9.44 10.62
C LEU A 152 -6.63 8.74 9.27
N GLU A 153 -5.68 7.95 8.76
CA GLU A 153 -5.88 7.14 7.55
C GLU A 153 -6.71 5.88 7.83
N ILE A 154 -6.67 5.38 9.06
CA ILE A 154 -7.31 4.12 9.46
C ILE A 154 -7.82 4.23 10.90
N THR A 155 -9.02 3.70 11.14
CA THR A 155 -9.58 3.57 12.50
C THR A 155 -8.92 2.43 13.27
N SER A 156 -8.96 2.46 14.61
CA SER A 156 -8.29 1.44 15.42
C SER A 156 -8.97 0.08 15.29
N GLU A 157 -10.29 0.11 15.18
CA GLU A 157 -11.17 -1.05 15.03
C GLU A 157 -10.85 -1.81 13.75
N ILE A 158 -10.53 -1.10 12.66
CA ILE A 158 -10.10 -1.73 11.41
C ILE A 158 -8.64 -2.21 11.49
N ALA A 159 -7.75 -1.40 12.08
CA ALA A 159 -6.33 -1.74 12.18
C ALA A 159 -6.08 -3.01 13.01
N ASP A 160 -6.90 -3.29 14.03
CA ASP A 160 -6.81 -4.48 14.88
C ASP A 160 -7.98 -5.46 14.66
N GLY A 161 -8.80 -5.19 13.65
CA GLY A 161 -10.02 -5.93 13.37
C GLY A 161 -9.79 -7.28 12.70
N PRO A 162 -10.87 -8.06 12.47
CA PRO A 162 -10.79 -9.41 11.90
C PRO A 162 -10.26 -9.44 10.46
N HIS A 163 -10.33 -8.32 9.74
CA HIS A 163 -9.80 -8.18 8.38
C HIS A 163 -8.35 -7.70 8.34
N SER A 164 -7.71 -7.43 9.48
CA SER A 164 -6.36 -6.89 9.53
C SER A 164 -5.29 -7.95 9.29
N HIS A 165 -4.42 -7.69 8.32
CA HIS A 165 -3.22 -8.49 8.02
C HIS A 165 -1.93 -7.70 8.28
N ILE A 166 -1.99 -6.60 9.03
CA ILE A 166 -0.84 -5.71 9.28
C ILE A 166 0.27 -6.43 10.06
N LEU A 167 -0.08 -7.22 11.07
CA LEU A 167 0.90 -8.01 11.82
C LEU A 167 1.51 -9.13 10.96
N SER A 168 0.71 -9.73 10.07
CA SER A 168 1.19 -10.71 9.09
C SER A 168 2.22 -10.08 8.15
N GLN A 169 2.02 -8.84 7.69
CA GLN A 169 3.02 -8.10 6.90
C GLN A 169 4.33 -7.93 7.68
N VAL A 170 4.27 -7.55 8.96
CA VAL A 170 5.48 -7.37 9.78
C VAL A 170 6.27 -8.68 9.87
N GLN A 171 5.58 -9.79 10.14
CA GLN A 171 6.17 -11.12 10.19
C GLN A 171 6.76 -11.55 8.83
N ASN A 172 5.99 -11.39 7.76
CA ASN A 172 6.42 -11.73 6.39
C ASN A 172 7.58 -10.86 5.91
N GLY A 173 7.74 -9.66 6.48
CA GLY A 173 8.89 -8.81 6.23
C GLY A 173 10.23 -9.45 6.64
N VAL A 174 10.24 -10.33 7.64
CA VAL A 174 11.47 -11.08 8.00
C VAL A 174 11.77 -12.11 6.93
N PHE A 175 10.79 -12.95 6.59
CA PHE A 175 10.95 -14.05 5.63
C PHE A 175 11.26 -13.56 4.21
N ALA A 176 10.57 -12.52 3.74
CA ALA A 176 10.82 -11.92 2.44
C ALA A 176 12.26 -11.39 2.33
N ARG A 177 12.77 -10.71 3.38
CA ARG A 177 14.14 -10.21 3.40
C ARG A 177 15.18 -11.33 3.49
N MET A 178 14.90 -12.38 4.26
CA MET A 178 15.74 -13.58 4.28
C MET A 178 15.83 -14.21 2.89
N ALA A 179 14.71 -14.34 2.17
CA ALA A 179 14.67 -14.88 0.82
C ALA A 179 15.45 -14.01 -0.18
N ILE A 180 15.31 -12.68 -0.11
CA ILE A 180 16.07 -11.74 -0.95
C ILE A 180 17.58 -11.91 -0.70
N ILE A 181 18.01 -11.94 0.56
CA ILE A 181 19.42 -12.10 0.92
C ILE A 181 19.94 -13.46 0.44
N HIS A 182 19.17 -14.54 0.67
CA HIS A 182 19.54 -15.87 0.21
C HIS A 182 19.73 -15.92 -1.30
N TYR A 183 18.77 -15.40 -2.08
CA TYR A 183 18.84 -15.37 -3.54
C TYR A 183 20.06 -14.61 -4.09
N LEU A 184 20.50 -13.55 -3.41
CA LEU A 184 21.66 -12.77 -3.83
C LEU A 184 23.01 -13.39 -3.44
N LEU A 185 23.01 -14.33 -2.49
CA LEU A 185 24.22 -14.98 -1.97
C LEU A 185 24.37 -16.44 -2.42
N SER A 186 23.34 -17.04 -3.00
CA SER A 186 23.34 -18.39 -3.61
C SER A 186 23.77 -18.34 -5.06
#